data_AF-A0A7S3L726-F1
#
_entry.id   AF-A0A7S3L726-F1
#
_cell.length_a   1.000
_cell.length_b   1.000
_cell.length_c   1.000
_cell.angle_alpha   90.00
_cell.angle_beta   90.00
_cell.angle_gamma   90.00
#
_symmetry.space_group_name_H-M   'P 1'
#
loop_
_entity.id
_entity.type
_entity.pdbx_description
1 polymer ?
#
loop_
_entity_poly.entity_id
_entity_poly.type
_entity_poly.pdbx_seq_one_letter_code
_entity_poly.pdbx_strand_id
1 'polypeptide(L)'
;GSEVDIATAVMLSQVAKLARSLRFIILINYVSLLEDRGGSLRGILKLVRSFVADFESSKKSFMFLFTHTDDIEGMCGETLDFAKQCLLQEIFMMCESTRDKEVTPVLSFIRMSLQRGYGFVDVFHPFNSDATVLQKNIKKLATVSGDHLARNCGITPTSKFKLTGEMSSLLQELRSVLREDFVDISQAMSILGTFQTLQHYIDIDCVCKMAQDVEDVVDKFLDSRKENLLLEMERGTSGRHTFGDANIQAILQYAADLKSFAEIFPSKVDFDAFFRGVKQELKAF
;
A
#
# COMPACT_ATOMS: atom_id res chain seq x y z
N GLY A 1 14.06 -4.08 -13.68
CA GLY A 1 13.51 -4.70 -12.47
C GLY A 1 12.01 -4.72 -12.61
N SER A 2 11.36 -5.83 -12.25
CA SER A 2 9.90 -5.98 -12.29
C SER A 2 9.29 -5.06 -11.23
N GLU A 3 8.74 -3.91 -11.65
CA GLU A 3 8.02 -2.99 -10.76
C GLU A 3 6.57 -3.50 -10.66
N VAL A 4 6.11 -3.82 -9.45
CA VAL A 4 4.68 -4.04 -9.19
C VAL A 4 4.06 -2.68 -8.98
N ASP A 5 3.11 -2.34 -9.83
CA ASP A 5 2.38 -1.09 -9.69
C ASP A 5 1.48 -1.11 -8.43
N ILE A 6 1.11 0.09 -7.99
CA ILE A 6 0.35 0.28 -6.76
C ILE A 6 -1.04 -0.37 -6.84
N ALA A 7 -1.68 -0.39 -8.02
CA ALA A 7 -3.01 -0.98 -8.17
C ALA A 7 -2.96 -2.50 -8.02
N THR A 8 -1.96 -3.15 -8.63
CA THR A 8 -1.72 -4.59 -8.46
C THR A 8 -1.43 -4.94 -6.99
N ALA A 9 -0.61 -4.14 -6.31
CA ALA A 9 -0.33 -4.34 -4.89
C ALA A 9 -1.58 -4.20 -4.00
N VAL A 10 -2.43 -3.20 -4.29
CA VAL A 10 -3.72 -3.01 -3.61
C VAL A 10 -4.64 -4.20 -3.87
N MET A 11 -4.76 -4.65 -5.11
CA MET A 11 -5.59 -5.82 -5.44
C MET A 11 -5.13 -7.08 -4.69
N LEU A 12 -3.81 -7.33 -4.64
CA LEU A 12 -3.25 -8.45 -3.87
C LEU A 12 -3.56 -8.34 -2.38
N SER A 13 -3.43 -7.14 -1.81
CA SER A 13 -3.81 -6.87 -0.41
C SER A 13 -5.28 -7.15 -0.14
N GLN A 14 -6.18 -6.71 -1.03
CA GLN A 14 -7.62 -6.94 -0.88
C GLN A 14 -7.97 -8.43 -1.01
N VAL A 15 -7.39 -9.13 -1.97
CA VAL A 15 -7.53 -10.58 -2.10
C VAL A 15 -7.02 -11.29 -0.83
N ALA A 16 -5.89 -10.86 -0.28
CA ALA A 16 -5.35 -11.39 0.97
C ALA A 16 -6.31 -11.20 2.15
N LYS A 17 -6.91 -10.00 2.29
CA LYS A 17 -7.91 -9.69 3.33
C LYS A 17 -9.14 -10.60 3.21
N LEU A 18 -9.61 -10.85 1.99
CA LEU A 18 -10.82 -11.66 1.76
C LEU A 18 -10.58 -13.16 1.90
N ALA A 19 -9.41 -13.66 1.47
CA ALA A 19 -9.16 -15.10 1.35
C ALA A 19 -8.93 -15.82 2.70
N ARG A 20 -8.74 -15.10 3.82
CA ARG A 20 -8.39 -15.59 5.18
C ARG A 20 -7.08 -16.39 5.29
N SER A 21 -6.68 -17.07 4.23
CA SER A 21 -5.47 -17.88 4.13
C SER A 21 -4.99 -17.92 2.69
N LEU A 22 -3.67 -17.86 2.49
CA LEU A 22 -3.06 -17.80 1.16
C LEU A 22 -2.01 -18.89 0.95
N ARG A 23 -1.91 -19.34 -0.31
CA ARG A 23 -0.80 -20.13 -0.86
C ARG A 23 -0.27 -19.38 -2.08
N PHE A 24 1.03 -19.40 -2.26
CA PHE A 24 1.69 -18.64 -3.32
C PHE A 24 2.24 -19.61 -4.36
N ILE A 25 1.76 -19.48 -5.60
CA ILE A 25 2.29 -20.22 -6.75
C ILE A 25 2.96 -19.18 -7.64
N ILE A 26 4.28 -19.21 -7.69
CA ILE A 26 5.09 -18.26 -8.43
C ILE A 26 5.48 -18.91 -9.75
N LEU A 27 4.89 -18.42 -10.83
CA LEU A 27 5.27 -18.82 -12.18
C LEU A 27 6.47 -17.99 -12.62
N ILE A 28 7.57 -18.66 -12.96
CA ILE A 28 8.81 -18.01 -13.38
C ILE A 28 9.09 -18.48 -14.81
N ASN A 29 9.26 -17.55 -15.74
CA ASN A 29 9.77 -17.90 -17.06
C ASN A 29 11.25 -18.29 -16.92
N TYR A 30 11.64 -19.46 -17.45
CA TYR A 30 13.02 -19.92 -17.38
C TYR A 30 14.00 -18.91 -17.98
N VAL A 31 13.61 -18.16 -19.01
CA VAL A 31 14.44 -17.11 -19.64
C VAL A 31 14.90 -16.05 -18.62
N SER A 32 14.13 -15.78 -17.57
CA SER A 32 14.51 -14.85 -16.49
C SER A 32 15.76 -15.27 -15.70
N LEU A 33 16.17 -16.55 -15.78
CA LEU A 33 17.44 -17.05 -15.24
C LEU A 33 18.63 -16.58 -16.09
N LEU A 34 18.45 -16.51 -17.40
CA LEU A 34 19.50 -16.23 -18.37
C LEU A 34 19.69 -14.72 -18.57
N GLU A 35 18.61 -13.96 -18.51
CA GLU A 35 18.62 -12.50 -18.64
C GLU A 35 19.49 -11.82 -17.57
N ASP A 36 20.39 -10.94 -18.02
CA ASP A 36 21.23 -10.10 -17.16
C ASP A 36 21.96 -10.92 -16.05
N ARG A 37 22.41 -12.14 -16.41
CA ARG A 37 23.03 -13.09 -15.47
C ARG A 37 22.17 -13.32 -14.22
N GLY A 38 20.88 -13.58 -14.44
CA GLY A 38 19.87 -13.78 -13.40
C GLY A 38 19.38 -12.49 -12.75
N GLY A 39 19.64 -11.31 -13.34
CA GLY A 39 19.17 -10.03 -12.82
C GLY A 39 17.64 -9.95 -12.74
N SER A 40 16.97 -10.47 -13.77
CA SER A 40 15.51 -10.57 -13.85
C SER A 40 14.96 -11.45 -12.73
N LEU A 41 15.50 -12.67 -12.55
CA LEU A 41 15.13 -13.55 -11.45
C LEU A 41 15.36 -12.91 -10.08
N ARG A 42 16.51 -12.27 -9.84
CA ARG A 42 16.77 -11.59 -8.56
C ARG A 42 15.68 -10.58 -8.21
N GLY A 43 15.18 -9.83 -9.20
CA GLY A 43 14.04 -8.93 -9.03
C GLY A 43 12.76 -9.64 -8.61
N ILE A 44 12.43 -10.75 -9.28
CA ILE A 44 11.28 -11.60 -8.94
C ILE A 44 11.40 -12.12 -7.51
N LEU A 45 12.56 -12.63 -7.12
CA LEU A 45 12.75 -13.22 -5.78
C LEU A 45 12.66 -12.18 -4.66
N LYS A 46 13.10 -10.93 -4.89
CA LYS A 46 12.87 -9.82 -3.95
C LYS A 46 11.38 -9.52 -3.79
N LEU A 47 10.65 -9.50 -4.90
CA LEU A 47 9.20 -9.30 -4.86
C LEU A 47 8.51 -10.45 -4.11
N VAL A 48 8.87 -11.69 -4.38
CA VAL A 48 8.30 -12.86 -3.67
C VAL A 48 8.58 -12.77 -2.16
N ARG A 49 9.79 -12.35 -1.77
CA ARG A 49 10.14 -12.13 -0.37
C ARG A 49 9.22 -11.11 0.29
N SER A 50 8.81 -10.05 -0.41
CA SER A 50 7.97 -9.00 0.18
C SER A 50 6.52 -9.41 0.42
N PHE A 51 6.03 -10.50 -0.20
CA PHE A 51 4.66 -10.99 0.01
C PHE A 51 4.38 -11.44 1.45
N VAL A 52 5.43 -11.73 2.24
CA VAL A 52 5.33 -12.15 3.63
C VAL A 52 6.34 -11.38 4.48
N ALA A 53 6.02 -11.13 5.75
CA ALA A 53 6.93 -10.43 6.66
C ALA A 53 8.21 -11.24 6.96
N ASP A 54 8.05 -12.55 7.19
CA ASP A 54 9.15 -13.49 7.34
C ASP A 54 9.00 -14.64 6.32
N PHE A 55 9.92 -14.67 5.35
CA PHE A 55 9.95 -15.74 4.36
C PHE A 55 10.34 -17.07 4.99
N GLU A 56 11.23 -17.10 5.99
CA GLU A 56 11.77 -18.36 6.50
C GLU A 56 10.72 -19.16 7.28
N SER A 57 9.88 -18.47 8.06
CA SER A 57 8.70 -19.06 8.71
C SER A 57 7.63 -19.51 7.71
N SER A 58 7.53 -18.84 6.56
CA SER A 58 6.40 -18.96 5.62
C SER A 58 6.73 -19.69 4.31
N LYS A 59 7.99 -20.07 4.07
CA LYS A 59 8.48 -20.62 2.78
C LYS A 59 7.74 -21.86 2.29
N LYS A 60 7.17 -22.65 3.21
CA LYS A 60 6.36 -23.84 2.88
C LYS A 60 4.99 -23.50 2.25
N SER A 61 4.62 -22.22 2.24
CA SER A 61 3.45 -21.70 1.54
C SER A 61 3.72 -21.32 0.09
N PHE A 62 4.98 -21.38 -0.34
CA PHE A 62 5.40 -21.01 -1.69
C PHE A 62 5.70 -22.26 -2.52
N MET A 63 5.28 -22.21 -3.78
CA MET A 63 5.72 -23.10 -4.84
C MET A 63 6.27 -22.26 -5.98
N PHE A 64 7.46 -22.61 -6.46
CA PHE A 64 8.12 -21.98 -7.61
C PHE A 64 8.02 -22.91 -8.81
N LEU A 65 7.29 -22.48 -9.84
CA LEU A 65 7.06 -23.26 -11.03
C LEU A 65 7.78 -22.59 -12.21
N PHE A 66 8.84 -23.22 -12.69
CA PHE A 66 9.59 -22.75 -13.84
C PHE A 66 8.88 -23.19 -15.12
N THR A 67 8.60 -22.25 -16.00
CA THR A 67 7.79 -22.42 -17.22
C THR A 67 8.62 -22.09 -18.45
N HIS A 68 8.13 -22.44 -19.64
CA HIS A 68 8.75 -22.11 -20.93
C HIS A 68 10.19 -22.67 -21.06
N THR A 69 10.43 -23.86 -20.51
CA THR A 69 11.73 -24.55 -20.66
C THR A 69 11.92 -25.11 -22.07
N ASP A 70 10.82 -25.37 -22.78
CA ASP A 70 10.76 -25.81 -24.17
C ASP A 70 11.21 -24.75 -25.17
N ASP A 71 11.12 -23.46 -24.79
CA ASP A 71 11.59 -22.34 -25.61
C ASP A 71 13.12 -22.15 -25.55
N ILE A 72 13.82 -22.94 -24.72
CA ILE A 72 15.28 -22.84 -24.53
C ILE A 72 15.98 -23.79 -25.51
N GLU A 73 16.87 -23.22 -26.33
CA GLU A 73 17.73 -23.99 -27.24
C GLU A 73 18.61 -24.97 -26.43
N GLY A 74 18.53 -26.27 -26.76
CA GLY A 74 19.22 -27.34 -26.03
C GLY A 74 18.42 -27.99 -24.89
N MET A 75 17.22 -27.49 -24.57
CA MET A 75 16.24 -28.17 -23.68
C MET A 75 15.01 -28.68 -24.43
N CYS A 76 14.76 -28.17 -25.64
CA CYS A 76 13.64 -28.59 -26.46
C CYS A 76 13.74 -30.10 -26.79
N GLY A 77 12.70 -30.87 -26.45
CA GLY A 77 12.63 -32.31 -26.67
C GLY A 77 13.26 -33.18 -25.56
N GLU A 78 13.87 -32.56 -24.55
CA GLU A 78 14.48 -33.27 -23.42
C GLU A 78 13.46 -33.62 -22.32
N THR A 79 13.85 -34.53 -21.42
CA THR A 79 12.99 -34.96 -20.30
C THR A 79 12.85 -33.86 -19.23
N LEU A 80 11.76 -33.88 -18.47
CA LEU A 80 11.57 -32.97 -17.33
C LEU A 80 12.69 -33.06 -16.29
N ASP A 81 13.26 -34.26 -16.11
CA ASP A 81 14.37 -34.47 -15.17
C ASP A 81 15.64 -33.79 -15.64
N PHE A 82 15.91 -33.80 -16.95
CA PHE A 82 17.02 -33.04 -17.54
C PHE A 82 16.84 -31.53 -17.33
N ALA A 83 15.64 -31.00 -17.60
CA ALA A 83 15.34 -29.58 -17.37
C ALA A 83 15.53 -29.17 -15.89
N LYS A 84 15.14 -30.05 -14.94
CA LYS A 84 15.36 -29.84 -13.50
C LYS A 84 16.85 -29.83 -13.13
N GLN A 85 17.67 -30.67 -13.75
CA GLN A 85 19.11 -30.69 -13.51
C GLN A 85 19.79 -29.41 -13.98
N CYS A 86 19.45 -28.95 -15.18
CA CYS A 86 19.95 -27.68 -15.70
C CYS A 86 19.49 -26.49 -14.83
N LEU A 87 18.21 -26.46 -14.43
CA LEU A 87 17.69 -25.46 -13.51
C LEU A 87 18.49 -25.45 -12.19
N LEU A 88 18.76 -26.63 -11.63
CA LEU A 88 19.55 -26.75 -10.40
C LEU A 88 20.96 -26.19 -10.58
N GLN A 89 21.60 -26.46 -11.73
CA GLN A 89 22.93 -25.93 -12.03
C GLN A 89 22.92 -24.40 -12.12
N GLU A 90 21.95 -23.81 -12.81
CA GLU A 90 21.83 -22.35 -12.92
C GLU A 90 21.57 -21.71 -11.55
N ILE A 91 20.64 -22.26 -10.76
CA ILE A 91 20.36 -21.79 -9.41
C ILE A 91 21.59 -21.91 -8.51
N PHE A 92 22.38 -22.98 -8.65
CA PHE A 92 23.63 -23.16 -7.91
C PHE A 92 24.63 -22.04 -8.26
N MET A 93 24.86 -21.77 -9.54
CA MET A 93 25.76 -20.70 -10.01
C MET A 93 25.31 -19.32 -9.51
N MET A 94 24.00 -19.06 -9.47
CA MET A 94 23.45 -17.82 -8.91
C MET A 94 23.63 -17.71 -7.39
N CYS A 95 23.50 -18.81 -6.66
CA CYS A 95 23.75 -18.82 -5.21
C CYS A 95 25.20 -18.43 -4.89
N GLU A 96 26.16 -18.93 -5.66
CA GLU A 96 27.59 -18.65 -5.47
C GLU A 96 27.97 -17.22 -5.86
N SER A 97 27.26 -16.63 -6.83
CA SER A 97 27.58 -15.30 -7.37
C SER A 97 26.81 -14.15 -6.72
N THR A 98 25.69 -14.42 -6.03
CA THR A 98 24.88 -13.36 -5.41
C THR A 98 25.46 -12.90 -4.08
N ARG A 99 25.51 -11.58 -3.88
CA ARG A 99 25.81 -10.94 -2.58
C ARG A 99 24.54 -10.40 -1.90
N ASP A 100 23.39 -10.61 -2.54
CA ASP A 100 22.13 -10.02 -2.13
C ASP A 100 21.47 -10.82 -1.01
N LYS A 101 21.61 -10.32 0.22
CA LYS A 101 21.07 -10.95 1.44
C LYS A 101 19.55 -11.11 1.42
N GLU A 102 18.83 -10.31 0.63
CA GLU A 102 17.38 -10.44 0.52
C GLU A 102 17.00 -11.66 -0.32
N VAL A 103 17.77 -11.93 -1.36
CA VAL A 103 17.53 -13.00 -2.33
C VAL A 103 18.08 -14.35 -1.86
N THR A 104 19.19 -14.36 -1.11
CA THR A 104 19.88 -15.58 -0.67
C THR A 104 18.96 -16.61 0.01
N PRO A 105 18.04 -16.24 0.95
CA PRO A 105 17.15 -17.21 1.58
C PRO A 105 16.21 -17.91 0.59
N VAL A 106 15.67 -17.15 -0.38
CA VAL A 106 14.75 -17.67 -1.39
C VAL A 106 15.48 -18.59 -2.36
N LEU A 107 16.64 -18.16 -2.87
CA LEU A 107 17.49 -19.00 -3.73
C LEU A 107 17.95 -20.28 -3.02
N SER A 108 18.33 -20.19 -1.74
CA SER A 108 18.75 -21.36 -0.95
C SER A 108 17.61 -22.35 -0.76
N PHE A 109 16.39 -21.84 -0.55
CA PHE A 109 15.19 -22.67 -0.48
C PHE A 109 14.89 -23.35 -1.82
N ILE A 110 14.98 -22.62 -2.94
CA ILE A 110 14.79 -23.17 -4.29
C ILE A 110 15.82 -24.27 -4.56
N ARG A 111 17.11 -23.98 -4.32
CA ARG A 111 18.23 -24.91 -4.51
C ARG A 111 18.02 -26.20 -3.70
N MET A 112 17.73 -26.06 -2.41
CA MET A 112 17.56 -27.22 -1.52
C MET A 112 16.33 -28.05 -1.92
N SER A 113 15.26 -27.40 -2.39
CA SER A 113 14.06 -28.09 -2.86
C SER A 113 14.34 -28.89 -4.13
N LEU A 114 15.09 -28.34 -5.08
CA LEU A 114 15.54 -29.06 -6.27
C LEU A 114 16.46 -30.23 -5.91
N GLN A 115 17.48 -30.00 -5.08
CA GLN A 115 18.45 -31.04 -4.68
C GLN A 115 17.79 -32.23 -3.96
N ARG A 116 16.75 -31.97 -3.16
CA ARG A 116 16.06 -33.00 -2.37
C ARG A 116 14.79 -33.52 -3.03
N GLY A 117 14.41 -33.01 -4.20
CA GLY A 117 13.17 -33.37 -4.89
C GLY A 117 11.91 -32.99 -4.12
N TYR A 118 11.94 -31.89 -3.36
CA TYR A 118 10.75 -31.39 -2.67
C TYR A 118 9.82 -30.66 -3.64
N GLY A 119 8.50 -30.91 -3.52
CA GLY A 119 7.45 -30.30 -4.35
C GLY A 119 7.19 -28.81 -4.13
N PHE A 120 8.17 -28.06 -3.62
CA PHE A 120 8.13 -26.60 -3.53
C PHE A 120 8.75 -25.93 -4.76
N VAL A 121 9.48 -26.68 -5.58
CA VAL A 121 10.00 -26.22 -6.85
C VAL A 121 9.74 -27.29 -7.89
N ASP A 122 9.24 -26.90 -9.06
CA ASP A 122 9.02 -27.82 -10.16
C ASP A 122 9.22 -27.12 -11.52
N VAL A 123 9.32 -27.93 -12.57
CA VAL A 123 9.32 -27.47 -13.96
C VAL A 123 7.99 -27.84 -14.59
N PHE A 124 7.33 -26.85 -15.17
CA PHE A 124 6.09 -27.01 -15.91
C PHE A 124 6.34 -27.01 -17.41
N HIS A 125 5.93 -28.09 -18.04
CA HIS A 125 5.87 -28.27 -19.47
C HIS A 125 4.43 -28.59 -19.88
N PRO A 126 3.83 -27.86 -20.84
CA PRO A 126 2.40 -28.00 -21.18
C PRO A 126 1.97 -29.43 -21.49
N PHE A 127 2.84 -30.22 -22.12
CA PHE A 127 2.53 -31.58 -22.56
C PHE A 127 3.09 -32.70 -21.67
N ASN A 128 4.11 -32.40 -20.86
CA ASN A 128 4.87 -33.43 -20.14
C ASN A 128 4.61 -33.40 -18.62
N SER A 129 4.08 -32.29 -18.10
CA SER A 129 3.77 -32.18 -16.68
C SER A 129 2.43 -32.83 -16.35
N ASP A 130 2.40 -33.59 -15.26
CA ASP A 130 1.17 -34.17 -14.72
C ASP A 130 0.43 -33.13 -13.84
N ALA A 131 -0.68 -32.61 -14.35
CA ALA A 131 -1.52 -31.65 -13.65
C ALA A 131 -2.08 -32.18 -12.33
N THR A 132 -2.33 -33.50 -12.21
CA THR A 132 -2.85 -34.11 -10.98
C THR A 132 -1.78 -34.14 -9.89
N VAL A 133 -0.54 -34.42 -10.25
CA VAL A 133 0.61 -34.36 -9.34
C VAL A 133 0.86 -32.92 -8.89
N LEU A 134 0.84 -31.97 -9.82
CA LEU A 134 0.99 -30.54 -9.52
C LEU A 134 -0.09 -30.06 -8.54
N GLN A 135 -1.35 -30.40 -8.80
CA GLN A 135 -2.46 -30.03 -7.91
C GLN A 135 -2.30 -30.65 -6.51
N LYS A 136 -1.84 -31.90 -6.42
CA LYS A 136 -1.56 -32.58 -5.16
C LYS A 136 -0.45 -31.87 -4.38
N ASN A 137 0.60 -31.40 -5.06
CA ASN A 137 1.69 -30.66 -4.44
C ASN A 137 1.23 -29.29 -3.94
N ILE A 138 0.46 -28.55 -4.74
CA ILE A 138 -0.15 -27.27 -4.34
C ILE A 138 -0.99 -27.41 -3.06
N LYS A 139 -1.80 -28.47 -2.97
CA LYS A 139 -2.65 -28.72 -1.78
C LYS A 139 -1.84 -29.01 -0.52
N LYS A 140 -0.61 -29.51 -0.64
CA LYS A 140 0.30 -29.78 0.49
C LYS A 140 1.03 -28.54 0.99
N LEU A 141 0.99 -27.43 0.26
CA LEU A 141 1.59 -26.18 0.72
C LEU A 141 0.89 -25.73 2.00
N ALA A 142 1.69 -25.24 2.94
CA ALA A 142 1.18 -24.58 4.14
C ALA A 142 0.40 -23.32 3.73
N THR A 143 -0.54 -22.89 4.53
CA THR A 143 -1.21 -21.60 4.31
C THR A 143 -0.63 -20.55 5.23
N VAL A 144 -0.40 -19.35 4.72
CA VAL A 144 -0.17 -18.18 5.58
C VAL A 144 -1.54 -17.61 5.96
N SER A 145 -1.73 -17.26 7.23
CA SER A 145 -2.98 -16.69 7.74
C SER A 145 -2.71 -15.43 8.56
N GLY A 146 -3.64 -14.47 8.52
CA GLY A 146 -3.61 -13.26 9.35
C GLY A 146 -3.54 -11.95 8.58
N ASP A 147 -4.02 -10.88 9.22
CA ASP A 147 -4.21 -9.54 8.64
C ASP A 147 -2.89 -8.89 8.18
N HIS A 148 -1.77 -9.27 8.79
CA HIS A 148 -0.44 -8.78 8.42
C HIS A 148 -0.04 -9.12 6.98
N LEU A 149 -0.67 -10.13 6.35
CA LEU A 149 -0.44 -10.48 4.95
C LEU A 149 -0.89 -9.37 4.01
N ALA A 150 -1.92 -8.61 4.39
CA ALA A 150 -2.46 -7.52 3.59
C ALA A 150 -1.60 -6.26 3.62
N ARG A 151 -0.68 -6.13 4.60
CA ARG A 151 0.10 -4.90 4.82
C ARG A 151 1.24 -4.72 3.84
N ASN A 152 1.82 -5.82 3.38
CA ASN A 152 3.09 -5.80 2.67
C ASN A 152 3.01 -6.31 1.22
N CYS A 153 1.83 -6.42 0.61
CA CYS A 153 1.66 -7.04 -0.71
C CYS A 153 2.35 -6.27 -1.86
N GLY A 154 3.68 -6.34 -1.96
CA GLY A 154 4.40 -6.11 -3.21
C GLY A 154 4.71 -4.66 -3.58
N ILE A 155 4.33 -3.63 -2.79
CA ILE A 155 4.77 -2.25 -3.09
C ILE A 155 6.30 -2.21 -3.02
N THR A 156 6.92 -1.96 -4.17
CA THR A 156 8.37 -1.84 -4.28
C THR A 156 8.86 -0.58 -3.54
N PRO A 157 10.12 -0.53 -3.08
CA PRO A 157 10.68 0.69 -2.48
C PRO A 157 10.55 1.92 -3.38
N THR A 158 10.71 1.73 -4.70
CA THR A 158 10.55 2.81 -5.70
C THR A 158 9.12 3.31 -5.76
N SER A 159 8.13 2.40 -5.84
CA SER A 159 6.71 2.78 -5.88
C SER A 159 6.26 3.39 -4.56
N LYS A 160 6.80 2.90 -3.42
CA LYS A 160 6.61 3.50 -2.10
C LYS A 160 7.15 4.93 -2.06
N PHE A 161 8.34 5.17 -2.60
CA PHE A 161 8.95 6.49 -2.66
C PHE A 161 8.13 7.45 -3.52
N LYS A 162 7.71 7.03 -4.72
CA LYS A 162 6.81 7.80 -5.58
C LYS A 162 5.50 8.15 -4.87
N LEU A 163 4.83 7.15 -4.28
CA LEU A 163 3.59 7.36 -3.52
C LEU A 163 3.79 8.36 -2.38
N THR A 164 4.89 8.23 -1.63
CA THR A 164 5.21 9.16 -0.53
C THR A 164 5.44 10.58 -1.04
N GLY A 165 6.09 10.72 -2.20
CA GLY A 165 6.30 12.02 -2.85
C GLY A 165 4.99 12.68 -3.27
N GLU A 166 4.11 11.95 -3.94
CA GLU A 166 2.78 12.44 -4.34
C GLU A 166 1.92 12.81 -3.13
N MET A 167 1.89 11.96 -2.11
CA MET A 167 1.16 12.26 -0.87
C MET A 167 1.72 13.48 -0.14
N SER A 168 3.04 13.66 -0.16
CA SER A 168 3.67 14.86 0.43
C SER A 168 3.30 16.13 -0.35
N SER A 169 3.21 16.04 -1.68
CA SER A 169 2.75 17.13 -2.54
C SER A 169 1.30 17.50 -2.23
N LEU A 170 0.41 16.51 -2.16
CA LEU A 170 -0.99 16.71 -1.80
C LEU A 170 -1.17 17.31 -0.39
N LEU A 171 -0.34 16.88 0.57
CA LEU A 171 -0.35 17.46 1.91
C LEU A 171 0.11 18.93 1.91
N GLN A 172 1.10 19.29 1.08
CA GLN A 172 1.51 20.68 0.92
C GLN A 172 0.42 21.52 0.24
N GLU A 173 -0.24 20.97 -0.77
CA GLU A 173 -1.38 21.61 -1.43
C GLU A 173 -2.53 21.85 -0.44
N LEU A 174 -2.90 20.84 0.36
CA LEU A 174 -3.90 20.99 1.41
C LEU A 174 -3.52 22.08 2.41
N ARG A 175 -2.27 22.12 2.85
CA ARG A 175 -1.77 23.19 3.75
C ARG A 175 -1.86 24.57 3.10
N SER A 176 -1.66 24.68 1.80
CA SER A 176 -1.82 25.94 1.07
C SER A 176 -3.29 26.37 1.07
N VAL A 177 -4.18 25.48 0.63
CA VAL A 177 -5.63 25.74 0.55
C VAL A 177 -6.21 26.15 1.91
N LEU A 178 -5.80 25.49 2.99
CA LEU A 178 -6.30 25.78 4.34
C LEU A 178 -5.70 27.04 4.98
N ARG A 179 -4.61 27.58 4.44
CA ARG A 179 -3.99 28.83 4.93
C ARG A 179 -4.58 30.08 4.31
N GLU A 180 -5.33 29.95 3.21
CA GLU A 180 -5.93 31.09 2.55
C GLU A 180 -7.06 31.69 3.39
N ASP A 181 -7.22 33.02 3.30
CA ASP A 181 -8.29 33.73 4.01
C ASP A 181 -9.67 33.21 3.58
N PHE A 182 -9.79 32.94 2.27
CA PHE A 182 -10.94 32.30 1.63
C PHE A 182 -10.56 30.89 1.18
N VAL A 183 -11.08 29.89 1.89
CA VAL A 183 -10.72 28.49 1.63
C VAL A 183 -11.53 27.95 0.47
N ASP A 184 -10.86 27.38 -0.53
CA ASP A 184 -11.53 26.51 -1.49
C ASP A 184 -11.86 25.16 -0.82
N ILE A 185 -13.04 25.11 -0.22
CA ILE A 185 -13.57 23.91 0.45
C ILE A 185 -13.64 22.76 -0.54
N SER A 186 -14.04 22.98 -1.80
CA SER A 186 -14.17 21.91 -2.78
C SER A 186 -12.83 21.22 -3.04
N GLN A 187 -11.76 22.01 -3.22
CA GLN A 187 -10.41 21.50 -3.39
C GLN A 187 -9.91 20.77 -2.14
N ALA A 188 -10.07 21.37 -0.95
CA ALA A 188 -9.67 20.74 0.31
C ALA A 188 -10.36 19.38 0.49
N MET A 189 -11.66 19.30 0.22
CA MET A 189 -12.47 18.09 0.37
C MET A 189 -12.06 17.00 -0.63
N SER A 190 -11.73 17.39 -1.87
CA SER A 190 -11.19 16.46 -2.88
C SER A 190 -9.86 15.83 -2.43
N ILE A 191 -8.94 16.64 -1.89
CA ILE A 191 -7.65 16.17 -1.37
C ILE A 191 -7.87 15.22 -0.18
N LEU A 192 -8.73 15.61 0.77
CA LEU A 192 -9.06 14.79 1.94
C LEU A 192 -9.69 13.44 1.54
N GLY A 193 -10.61 13.44 0.58
CA GLY A 193 -11.21 12.21 0.03
C GLY A 193 -10.16 11.28 -0.60
N THR A 194 -9.13 11.85 -1.22
CA THR A 194 -8.00 11.09 -1.76
C THR A 194 -7.21 10.40 -0.64
N PHE A 195 -6.88 11.12 0.45
CA PHE A 195 -6.18 10.53 1.60
C PHE A 195 -7.00 9.42 2.28
N GLN A 196 -8.31 9.64 2.48
CA GLN A 196 -9.20 8.63 3.05
C GLN A 196 -9.26 7.37 2.18
N THR A 197 -9.35 7.54 0.87
CA THR A 197 -9.33 6.44 -0.09
C THR A 197 -8.00 5.68 0.00
N LEU A 198 -6.86 6.37 -0.04
CA LEU A 198 -5.54 5.75 0.05
C LEU A 198 -5.35 5.01 1.37
N GLN A 199 -5.74 5.59 2.50
CA GLN A 199 -5.66 4.96 3.82
C GLN A 199 -6.54 3.72 3.91
N HIS A 200 -7.72 3.74 3.30
CA HIS A 200 -8.63 2.59 3.29
C HIS A 200 -8.05 1.40 2.52
N TYR A 201 -7.38 1.67 1.38
CA TYR A 201 -6.89 0.62 0.48
C TYR A 201 -5.44 0.22 0.71
N ILE A 202 -4.59 1.10 1.26
CA ILE A 202 -3.15 0.91 1.40
C ILE A 202 -2.74 0.97 2.88
N ASP A 203 -2.59 -0.20 3.50
CA ASP A 203 -2.14 -0.34 4.89
C ASP A 203 -0.61 -0.41 4.98
N ILE A 204 0.05 0.73 4.69
CA ILE A 204 1.51 0.91 4.79
C ILE A 204 1.81 2.08 5.73
N ASP A 205 2.82 1.93 6.58
CA ASP A 205 3.23 2.92 7.60
C ASP A 205 3.32 4.36 7.08
N CYS A 206 3.84 4.58 5.86
CA CYS A 206 3.96 5.92 5.29
C CYS A 206 2.60 6.54 4.95
N VAL A 207 1.64 5.74 4.48
CA VAL A 207 0.27 6.20 4.20
C VAL A 207 -0.43 6.54 5.52
N CYS A 208 -0.32 5.65 6.51
CA CYS A 208 -0.90 5.87 7.84
C CYS A 208 -0.34 7.13 8.51
N LYS A 209 0.99 7.34 8.45
CA LYS A 209 1.62 8.54 8.98
C LYS A 209 1.14 9.81 8.27
N MET A 210 1.05 9.78 6.94
CA MET A 210 0.57 10.94 6.18
C MET A 210 -0.90 11.24 6.45
N ALA A 211 -1.74 10.22 6.64
CA ALA A 211 -3.13 10.42 7.06
C ALA A 211 -3.21 11.11 8.44
N GLN A 212 -2.35 10.72 9.40
CA GLN A 212 -2.25 11.42 10.68
C GLN A 212 -1.79 12.88 10.51
N ASP A 213 -0.77 13.13 9.68
CA ASP A 213 -0.30 14.50 9.42
C ASP A 213 -1.39 15.38 8.77
N VAL A 214 -2.27 14.78 7.95
CA VAL A 214 -3.45 15.44 7.38
C VAL A 214 -4.47 15.77 8.47
N GLU A 215 -4.77 14.81 9.35
CA GLU A 215 -5.68 15.03 10.48
C GLU A 215 -5.21 16.18 11.37
N ASP A 216 -3.91 16.23 11.70
CA ASP A 216 -3.32 17.28 12.52
C ASP A 216 -3.41 18.67 11.84
N VAL A 217 -3.30 18.72 10.51
CA VAL A 217 -3.46 19.96 9.74
C VAL A 217 -4.92 20.42 9.76
N VAL A 218 -5.86 19.50 9.58
CA VAL A 218 -7.30 19.78 9.67
C VAL A 218 -7.68 20.26 11.06
N ASP A 219 -7.17 19.64 12.13
CA ASP A 219 -7.47 20.04 13.50
C ASP A 219 -7.02 21.48 13.77
N LYS A 220 -5.78 21.82 13.40
CA LYS A 220 -5.27 23.19 13.53
C LYS A 220 -6.08 24.21 12.75
N PHE A 221 -6.55 23.84 11.56
CA PHE A 221 -7.41 24.68 10.75
C PHE A 221 -8.77 24.92 11.44
N LEU A 222 -9.42 23.86 11.92
CA LEU A 222 -10.72 23.95 12.58
C LEU A 222 -10.63 24.76 13.87
N ASP A 223 -9.56 24.60 14.65
CA ASP A 223 -9.34 25.36 15.87
C ASP A 223 -9.13 26.85 15.58
N SER A 224 -8.36 27.18 14.54
CA SER A 224 -8.19 28.57 14.08
C SER A 224 -9.53 29.20 13.63
N ARG A 225 -10.37 28.46 12.89
CA ARG A 225 -11.69 28.98 12.47
C ARG A 225 -12.63 29.18 13.65
N LYS A 226 -12.61 28.28 14.65
CA LYS A 226 -13.37 28.46 15.91
C LYS A 226 -12.92 29.69 16.68
N GLU A 227 -11.62 29.90 16.83
CA GLU A 227 -11.05 31.06 17.53
C GLU A 227 -11.43 32.37 16.83
N ASN A 228 -11.25 32.45 15.51
CA ASN A 228 -11.60 33.65 14.75
C ASN A 228 -13.11 33.95 14.80
N LEU A 229 -13.95 32.91 14.76
CA LEU A 229 -15.39 33.07 14.91
C LEU A 229 -15.77 33.66 16.27
N LEU A 230 -15.18 33.16 17.36
CA LEU A 230 -15.39 33.70 18.71
C LEU A 230 -14.90 35.15 18.82
N LEU A 231 -13.71 35.46 18.29
CA LEU A 231 -13.16 36.83 18.29
C LEU A 231 -14.06 37.82 17.54
N GLU A 232 -14.57 37.45 16.37
CA GLU A 232 -15.49 38.31 15.61
C GLU A 232 -16.83 38.51 16.32
N MET A 233 -17.32 37.48 17.01
CA MET A 233 -18.52 37.60 17.85
C MET A 233 -18.29 38.50 19.08
N GLU A 234 -17.16 38.36 19.76
CA GLU A 234 -16.78 39.24 20.88
C GLU A 234 -16.67 40.71 20.42
N ARG A 235 -16.08 40.95 19.24
CA ARG A 235 -16.03 42.29 18.64
C ARG A 235 -17.42 42.86 18.42
N GLY A 236 -18.36 42.02 17.94
CA GLY A 236 -19.75 42.42 17.72
C GLY A 236 -20.56 42.70 18.98
N THR A 237 -20.21 42.07 20.09
CA THR A 237 -20.86 42.27 21.39
C THR A 237 -20.20 43.38 22.22
N SER A 238 -18.93 43.70 21.95
CA SER A 238 -18.24 44.79 22.63
C SER A 238 -18.68 46.15 22.07
N GLY A 239 -19.27 47.02 22.91
CA GLY A 239 -19.61 48.40 22.52
C GLY A 239 -18.40 49.31 22.18
N ARG A 240 -17.20 48.74 22.03
CA ARG A 240 -15.92 49.42 21.76
C ARG A 240 -15.48 49.34 20.30
N HIS A 241 -16.13 48.52 19.49
CA HIS A 241 -15.78 48.32 18.07
C HIS A 241 -17.00 48.56 17.16
N THR A 242 -16.76 49.13 15.98
CA THR A 242 -17.77 49.25 14.94
C THR A 242 -17.96 47.89 14.27
N PHE A 243 -19.00 47.18 14.68
CA PHE A 243 -19.42 45.94 14.04
C PHE A 243 -20.20 46.24 12.77
N GLY A 244 -19.76 45.72 11.63
CA GLY A 244 -20.37 45.99 10.33
C GLY A 244 -20.44 44.77 9.42
N ASP A 245 -20.84 44.98 8.17
CA ASP A 245 -21.08 43.92 7.19
C ASP A 245 -19.88 42.99 6.98
N ALA A 246 -18.66 43.53 7.05
CA ALA A 246 -17.43 42.73 6.92
C ALA A 246 -17.29 41.69 8.05
N ASN A 247 -17.62 42.04 9.29
CA ASN A 247 -17.58 41.11 10.43
C ASN A 247 -18.65 40.02 10.28
N ILE A 248 -19.86 40.41 9.83
CA ILE A 248 -20.95 39.46 9.58
C ILE A 248 -20.54 38.46 8.48
N GLN A 249 -19.95 38.93 7.38
CA GLN A 249 -19.47 38.04 6.32
C GLN A 249 -18.37 37.09 6.80
N ALA A 250 -17.43 37.57 7.63
CA ALA A 250 -16.39 36.71 8.23
C ALA A 250 -17.00 35.61 9.12
N ILE A 251 -17.95 35.97 10.00
CA ILE A 251 -18.69 35.02 10.86
C ILE A 251 -19.41 33.96 10.02
N LEU A 252 -20.13 34.40 8.98
CA LEU A 252 -20.86 33.49 8.07
C LEU A 252 -19.90 32.55 7.34
N GLN A 253 -18.75 33.06 6.88
CA GLN A 253 -17.74 32.26 6.22
C GLN A 253 -17.14 31.21 7.16
N TYR A 254 -16.67 31.60 8.36
CA TYR A 254 -16.10 30.65 9.33
C TYR A 254 -17.11 29.59 9.75
N ALA A 255 -18.38 29.97 9.92
CA ALA A 255 -19.46 29.04 10.21
C ALA A 255 -19.69 28.05 9.05
N ALA A 256 -19.68 28.51 7.80
CA ALA A 256 -19.83 27.68 6.63
C ALA A 256 -18.65 26.69 6.46
N ASP A 257 -17.42 27.16 6.70
CA ASP A 257 -16.22 26.31 6.70
C ASP A 257 -16.36 25.19 7.73
N LEU A 258 -16.65 25.53 9.00
CA LEU A 258 -16.82 24.56 10.08
C LEU A 258 -17.93 23.55 9.78
N LYS A 259 -19.05 23.99 9.20
CA LYS A 259 -20.16 23.11 8.83
C LYS A 259 -19.75 22.09 7.77
N SER A 260 -19.04 22.55 6.73
CA SER A 260 -18.61 21.70 5.62
C SER A 260 -17.66 20.60 6.09
N PHE A 261 -16.76 20.91 7.04
CA PHE A 261 -15.84 19.93 7.62
C PHE A 261 -16.52 18.99 8.63
N ALA A 262 -17.60 19.43 9.30
CA ALA A 262 -18.38 18.57 10.21
C ALA A 262 -19.04 17.39 9.48
N GLU A 263 -19.35 17.53 8.19
CA GLU A 263 -19.94 16.45 7.39
C GLU A 263 -18.96 15.27 7.17
N ILE A 264 -17.66 15.56 7.06
CA ILE A 264 -16.61 14.52 6.92
C ILE A 264 -16.04 14.08 8.27
N PHE A 265 -15.90 15.02 9.20
CA PHE A 265 -15.34 14.76 10.53
C PHE A 265 -16.36 15.09 11.62
N PRO A 266 -17.47 14.35 11.71
CA PRO A 266 -18.54 14.63 12.66
C PRO A 266 -18.08 14.52 14.12
N SER A 267 -17.02 13.75 14.38
CA SER A 267 -16.39 13.66 15.70
C SER A 267 -15.54 14.87 16.08
N LYS A 268 -15.09 15.67 15.12
CA LYS A 268 -14.16 16.80 15.33
C LYS A 268 -14.87 18.15 15.44
N VAL A 269 -16.10 18.24 14.93
CA VAL A 269 -16.93 19.45 14.97
C VAL A 269 -18.32 19.11 15.51
N ASP A 270 -18.53 19.28 16.82
CA ASP A 270 -19.88 19.30 17.40
C ASP A 270 -20.51 20.68 17.12
N PHE A 271 -20.96 20.81 15.87
CA PHE A 271 -21.53 22.06 15.35
C PHE A 271 -22.76 22.49 16.17
N ASP A 272 -23.58 21.54 16.61
CA ASP A 272 -24.78 21.80 17.40
C ASP A 272 -24.45 22.30 18.81
N ALA A 273 -23.46 21.71 19.49
CA ALA A 273 -23.02 22.20 20.79
C ALA A 273 -22.39 23.60 20.69
N PHE A 274 -21.55 23.81 19.67
CA PHE A 274 -20.92 25.10 19.44
C PHE A 274 -21.96 26.21 19.20
N PHE A 275 -22.92 26.00 18.30
CA PHE A 275 -23.95 27.01 18.01
C PHE A 275 -24.97 27.19 19.14
N ARG A 276 -25.21 26.17 19.97
CA ARG A 276 -26.00 26.34 21.21
C ARG A 276 -25.31 27.32 22.16
N GLY A 277 -23.99 27.23 22.33
CA GLY A 277 -23.21 28.19 23.12
C GLY A 277 -23.30 29.60 22.56
N VAL A 278 -23.03 29.76 21.27
CA VAL A 278 -23.14 31.03 20.54
C VAL A 278 -24.53 31.67 20.68
N LYS A 279 -25.60 30.89 20.51
CA LYS A 279 -26.98 31.37 20.61
C LYS A 279 -27.38 31.75 22.05
N GLN A 280 -26.79 31.10 23.06
CA GLN A 280 -27.01 31.47 24.46
C GLN A 280 -26.32 32.79 24.80
N GLU A 281 -25.09 32.99 24.34
CA GLU A 281 -24.38 34.28 24.52
C GLU A 281 -25.13 35.41 23.83
N LEU A 282 -25.53 35.25 22.56
CA LEU A 282 -26.29 36.26 21.83
C LEU A 282 -27.68 36.56 22.43
N LYS A 283 -28.27 35.64 23.20
CA LYS A 283 -29.55 35.85 23.90
C LYS A 283 -29.41 36.48 25.29
N ALA A 284 -28.23 36.41 25.89
CA ALA A 284 -27.94 36.96 27.21
C ALA A 284 -27.70 38.48 27.17
N PHE A 285 -27.46 39.02 25.98
CA PHE A 285 -27.38 40.45 25.67
C PHE A 285 -28.72 40.99 25.13
#